data_AF-D7FQN0-F1
#
_entry.id   AF-D7FQN0-F1
#
_cell.length_a   1.000
_cell.length_b   1.000
_cell.length_c   1.000
_cell.angle_alpha   90.00
_cell.angle_beta   90.00
_cell.angle_gamma   90.00
#
_symmetry.space_group_name_H-M   'P 1'
#
loop_
_entity.id
_entity.type
_entity.pdbx_description
1 polymer ?
#
loop_
_entity_poly.entity_id
_entity_poly.type
_entity_poly.pdbx_seq_one_letter_code
_entity_poly.pdbx_strand_id
1 'polypeptide(L)'
;MSYSVPHPSGEGELTLLDEISGFCKPGEMTALMGSSGAGKTTLLDVLAGRKTGGTITGDICVNGHPKRQETFIRIAGYVEQQDMHSAVVTVKEALMFSATMRLESSKMDADGCEKFVGGILSVLELEEIADRLIGSEASGGLSLEQRKRTTLGVELAANPSLVLLDEPTSGLDARSAQVVMRAIRKVAATGRAVICTIHQPSTYLFEMFDSLLLLKKGGQTVFFGELGAESSKLISYLLSVPNTPSIRDNVNPATWMLECIGAGTTGKVDPQVYADVYKKSKLKSGTLRELETLMVPPAGSEPLQFSSVYAAPRSLQIKTCIDRAILQYWRNPNYNWSRIMLALVIAIIFGTASIGRDLESEADVGAQTGVIYMSTMFVGSICMQTAIAAGFLERIVFYREKAANMYSSLAYVIGYTVAEVPYIVVITLAFCCIFYFVMGLAATAHQFFFYWMYFMLWVTFMVFNGMMFVFIIPSFSTAGVLAGTLVSMFSVFAGFLISPAKIPGLWLWAYYLNPLHYILEGMVSTQFNGNDRTIETATQGPMTVEEYVDGYFGGEYKYSNRWYDVMALLLFIIAVRAVYMYALGHITHLNR
;
A
#
# COMPACT_ATOMS: atom_id res chain seq x y z
N MET A 1 24.17 -0.08 -20.85
CA MET A 1 22.76 0.31 -20.68
C MET A 1 22.65 1.82 -20.48
N SER A 2 21.70 2.45 -21.15
CA SER A 2 21.34 3.86 -20.94
C SER A 2 19.85 3.98 -20.62
N TYR A 3 19.48 5.04 -19.91
CA TYR A 3 18.09 5.32 -19.54
C TYR A 3 17.79 6.80 -19.73
N SER A 4 16.74 7.08 -20.48
CA SER A 4 16.30 8.43 -20.82
C SER A 4 14.83 8.62 -20.48
N VAL A 5 14.46 9.83 -20.07
CA VAL A 5 13.06 10.22 -19.80
C VAL A 5 12.68 11.42 -20.66
N PRO A 6 11.40 11.65 -20.96
CA PRO A 6 10.97 12.87 -21.64
C PRO A 6 11.44 14.10 -20.86
N HIS A 7 11.99 15.10 -21.56
CA HIS A 7 12.46 16.31 -20.90
C HIS A 7 11.26 17.08 -20.30
N PRO A 8 11.36 17.67 -19.09
CA PRO A 8 10.25 18.37 -18.46
C PRO A 8 9.68 19.55 -19.27
N SER A 9 10.47 20.12 -20.18
CA SER A 9 10.02 21.19 -21.09
C SER A 9 9.22 20.68 -22.31
N GLY A 10 9.07 19.38 -22.48
CA GLY A 10 8.35 18.76 -23.60
C GLY A 10 9.18 18.60 -24.89
N GLU A 11 10.40 19.13 -24.94
CA GLU A 11 11.30 19.01 -26.11
C GLU A 11 12.49 18.10 -25.79
N GLY A 12 12.55 16.96 -26.48
CA GLY A 12 13.66 16.01 -26.39
C GLY A 12 13.60 15.04 -25.21
N GLU A 13 14.68 14.26 -25.07
CA GLU A 13 14.87 13.32 -23.98
C GLU A 13 16.01 13.78 -23.05
N LEU A 14 15.81 13.60 -21.75
CA LEU A 14 16.82 13.77 -20.72
C LEU A 14 17.44 12.41 -20.40
N THR A 15 18.70 12.21 -20.78
CA THR A 15 19.48 11.02 -20.42
C THR A 15 19.87 11.10 -18.93
N LEU A 16 19.37 10.14 -18.14
CA LEU A 16 19.68 10.03 -16.72
C LEU A 16 20.79 9.02 -16.43
N LEU A 17 20.97 8.02 -17.30
CA LEU A 17 22.03 7.02 -17.26
C LEU A 17 22.65 6.90 -18.65
N ASP A 18 23.98 7.00 -18.75
CA ASP A 18 24.69 7.02 -20.03
C ASP A 18 25.75 5.91 -20.09
N GLU A 19 25.50 4.91 -20.94
CA GLU A 19 26.42 3.83 -21.30
C GLU A 19 27.03 3.07 -20.09
N ILE A 20 26.21 2.82 -19.07
CA ILE A 20 26.65 2.11 -17.86
C ILE A 20 26.93 0.65 -18.20
N SER A 21 28.08 0.15 -17.75
CA SER A 21 28.53 -1.23 -17.93
C SER A 21 29.08 -1.76 -16.60
N GLY A 22 28.61 -2.92 -16.16
CA GLY A 22 29.05 -3.56 -14.92
C GLY A 22 28.31 -4.88 -14.69
N PHE A 23 28.80 -5.66 -13.73
CA PHE A 23 28.24 -6.95 -13.32
C PHE A 23 28.26 -7.09 -11.79
N CYS A 24 27.55 -8.08 -11.28
CA CYS A 24 27.60 -8.46 -9.86
C CYS A 24 27.63 -9.99 -9.78
N LYS A 25 28.41 -10.53 -8.85
CA LYS A 25 28.63 -11.98 -8.72
C LYS A 25 28.02 -12.52 -7.42
N PRO A 26 27.61 -13.79 -7.41
CA PRO A 26 27.20 -14.47 -6.18
C PRO A 26 28.30 -14.41 -5.12
N GLY A 27 27.94 -14.08 -3.87
CA GLY A 27 28.90 -13.99 -2.77
C GLY A 27 29.56 -12.63 -2.59
N GLU A 28 29.38 -11.71 -3.54
CA GLU A 28 29.97 -10.37 -3.53
C GLU A 28 28.95 -9.29 -3.14
N MET A 29 29.45 -8.25 -2.47
CA MET A 29 28.73 -7.03 -2.16
C MET A 29 29.30 -5.87 -2.98
N THR A 30 28.48 -5.34 -3.90
CA THR A 30 28.82 -4.22 -4.78
C THR A 30 28.22 -2.92 -4.24
N ALA A 31 29.09 -1.93 -3.97
CA ALA A 31 28.67 -0.57 -3.64
C ALA A 31 28.27 0.20 -4.90
N LEU A 32 27.13 0.88 -4.89
CA LEU A 32 26.75 1.88 -5.87
C LEU A 32 26.86 3.27 -5.25
N MET A 33 27.87 4.03 -5.65
CA MET A 33 28.16 5.35 -5.08
C MET A 33 28.30 6.42 -6.16
N GLY A 34 28.25 7.68 -5.72
CA GLY A 34 28.28 8.84 -6.60
C GLY A 34 27.67 10.06 -5.95
N SER A 35 27.89 11.23 -6.57
CA SER A 35 27.31 12.49 -6.09
C SER A 35 25.77 12.44 -6.03
N SER A 36 25.17 13.36 -5.28
CA SER A 36 23.71 13.52 -5.31
C SER A 36 23.24 13.84 -6.73
N GLY A 37 22.19 13.17 -7.18
CA GLY A 37 21.72 13.28 -8.58
C GLY A 37 22.57 12.55 -9.62
N ALA A 38 23.52 11.69 -9.22
CA ALA A 38 24.31 10.86 -10.16
C ALA A 38 23.54 9.71 -10.82
N GLY A 39 22.27 9.48 -10.46
CA GLY A 39 21.45 8.40 -11.01
C GLY A 39 21.59 7.05 -10.27
N LYS A 40 22.06 7.03 -9.02
CA LYS A 40 22.20 5.81 -8.19
C LYS A 40 20.87 5.05 -8.03
N THR A 41 19.88 5.70 -7.41
CA THR A 41 18.54 5.13 -7.23
C THR A 41 17.87 4.85 -8.57
N THR A 42 18.07 5.72 -9.57
CA THR A 42 17.57 5.50 -10.94
C THR A 42 18.11 4.20 -11.54
N LEU A 43 19.41 3.94 -11.42
CA LEU A 43 20.02 2.69 -11.88
C LEU A 43 19.47 1.49 -11.12
N LEU A 44 19.36 1.58 -9.79
CA LEU A 44 18.83 0.50 -8.97
C LEU A 44 17.37 0.17 -9.32
N ASP A 45 16.53 1.19 -9.53
CA ASP A 45 15.14 1.04 -9.97
C ASP A 45 15.02 0.43 -11.37
N VAL A 46 15.89 0.82 -12.31
CA VAL A 46 15.92 0.25 -13.67
C VAL A 46 16.33 -1.22 -13.62
N LEU A 47 17.35 -1.56 -12.82
CA LEU A 47 17.77 -2.95 -12.60
C LEU A 47 16.68 -3.77 -11.92
N ALA A 48 15.94 -3.20 -10.97
CA ALA A 48 14.77 -3.81 -10.35
C ALA A 48 13.55 -3.90 -11.27
N GLY A 49 13.52 -3.11 -12.35
CA GLY A 49 12.38 -2.93 -13.25
C GLY A 49 11.17 -2.27 -12.58
N ARG A 50 11.45 -1.28 -11.72
CA ARG A 50 10.44 -0.50 -11.00
C ARG A 50 10.10 0.82 -11.69
N LYS A 51 10.88 1.24 -12.69
CA LYS A 51 10.54 2.38 -13.56
C LYS A 51 9.43 2.01 -14.53
N THR A 52 8.35 2.77 -14.49
CA THR A 52 7.15 2.58 -15.33
C THR A 52 7.12 3.46 -16.58
N GLY A 53 8.12 4.33 -16.76
CA GLY A 53 8.27 5.20 -17.93
C GLY A 53 9.73 5.40 -18.33
N GLY A 54 9.95 6.14 -19.42
CA GLY A 54 11.26 6.33 -20.03
C GLY A 54 11.69 5.19 -20.96
N THR A 55 12.79 5.40 -21.66
CA THR A 55 13.36 4.47 -22.64
C THR A 55 14.65 3.87 -22.08
N ILE A 56 14.72 2.54 -22.01
CA ILE A 56 15.93 1.80 -21.66
C ILE A 56 16.57 1.30 -22.94
N THR A 57 17.86 1.57 -23.15
CA THR A 57 18.64 1.05 -24.28
C THR A 57 19.84 0.22 -23.82
N GLY A 58 20.19 -0.80 -24.60
CA GLY A 58 21.21 -1.80 -24.26
C GLY A 58 20.66 -3.00 -23.49
N ASP A 59 21.54 -3.94 -23.18
CA ASP A 59 21.15 -5.25 -22.67
C ASP A 59 21.31 -5.38 -21.15
N ILE A 60 20.38 -6.10 -20.53
CA ILE A 60 20.46 -6.54 -19.14
C ILE A 60 20.30 -8.06 -19.15
N CYS A 61 21.28 -8.78 -18.62
CA CYS A 61 21.30 -10.24 -18.59
C CYS A 61 21.31 -10.77 -17.16
N VAL A 62 20.74 -11.97 -16.98
CA VAL A 62 20.79 -12.75 -15.75
C VAL A 62 21.35 -14.13 -16.11
N ASN A 63 22.53 -14.46 -15.59
CA ASN A 63 23.24 -15.71 -15.89
C ASN A 63 23.38 -15.98 -17.41
N GLY A 64 23.74 -14.96 -18.19
CA GLY A 64 23.88 -15.03 -19.64
C GLY A 64 22.58 -14.91 -20.45
N HIS A 65 21.41 -15.01 -19.80
CA HIS A 65 20.12 -14.92 -20.50
C HIS A 65 19.54 -13.49 -20.42
N PRO A 66 18.85 -12.99 -21.46
CA PRO A 66 18.17 -11.70 -21.40
C PRO A 66 17.19 -11.61 -20.23
N LYS A 67 17.22 -10.49 -19.49
CA LYS A 67 16.34 -10.24 -18.35
C LYS A 67 14.88 -10.20 -18.80
N ARG A 68 14.05 -11.07 -18.22
CA ARG A 68 12.59 -11.01 -18.29
C ARG A 68 12.03 -10.50 -16.97
N GLN A 69 11.31 -9.38 -17.00
CA GLN A 69 10.89 -8.68 -15.78
C GLN A 69 10.00 -9.54 -14.87
N GLU A 70 9.03 -10.25 -15.44
CA GLU A 70 8.07 -11.08 -14.69
C GLU A 70 8.76 -12.18 -13.87
N THR A 71 9.78 -12.81 -14.44
CA THR A 71 10.55 -13.87 -13.78
C THR A 71 11.64 -13.30 -12.87
N PHE A 72 12.17 -12.12 -13.18
CA PHE A 72 13.25 -11.48 -12.42
C PHE A 72 12.81 -11.13 -10.99
N ILE A 73 11.58 -10.62 -10.82
CA ILE A 73 11.03 -10.27 -9.51
C ILE A 73 11.02 -11.49 -8.55
N ARG A 74 10.91 -12.72 -9.08
CA ARG A 74 10.88 -13.94 -8.26
C ARG A 74 12.24 -14.34 -7.67
N ILE A 75 13.34 -13.79 -8.20
CA ILE A 75 14.71 -14.12 -7.76
C ILE A 75 15.46 -12.90 -7.18
N ALA A 76 14.83 -11.72 -7.21
CA ALA A 76 15.39 -10.47 -6.73
C ALA A 76 14.61 -9.98 -5.50
N GLY A 77 15.34 -9.64 -4.42
CA GLY A 77 14.80 -8.90 -3.28
C GLY A 77 15.12 -7.43 -3.42
N TYR A 78 14.16 -6.54 -3.14
CA TYR A 78 14.37 -5.09 -3.19
C TYR A 78 14.04 -4.45 -1.85
N VAL A 79 15.07 -3.98 -1.14
CA VAL A 79 14.94 -3.25 0.11
C VAL A 79 14.86 -1.76 -0.20
N GLU A 80 13.66 -1.19 -0.05
CA GLU A 80 13.42 0.24 -0.25
C GLU A 80 14.08 1.11 0.84
N GLN A 81 14.33 2.37 0.52
CA GLN A 81 14.86 3.34 1.49
C GLN A 81 13.90 3.55 2.67
N GLN A 82 12.58 3.52 2.44
CA GLN A 82 11.56 3.62 3.48
C GLN A 82 11.08 2.24 3.94
N ASP A 83 11.13 2.00 5.25
CA ASP A 83 10.75 0.74 5.86
C ASP A 83 9.22 0.67 6.10
N MET A 84 8.48 0.32 5.07
CA MET A 84 7.01 0.34 5.07
C MET A 84 6.40 -1.00 5.48
N HIS A 85 6.04 -1.15 6.76
CA HIS A 85 5.37 -2.34 7.29
C HIS A 85 4.06 -1.97 7.99
N SER A 86 3.13 -2.92 8.12
CA SER A 86 1.96 -2.73 8.97
C SER A 86 2.42 -2.65 10.44
N ALA A 87 1.86 -1.69 11.20
CA ALA A 87 2.30 -1.44 12.57
C ALA A 87 1.87 -2.54 13.55
N VAL A 88 0.82 -3.30 13.22
CA VAL A 88 0.14 -4.26 14.11
C VAL A 88 0.55 -5.71 13.91
N VAL A 89 1.55 -5.97 13.05
CA VAL A 89 2.14 -7.30 12.84
C VAL A 89 3.48 -7.41 13.56
N THR A 90 3.83 -8.63 13.98
CA THR A 90 5.16 -8.90 14.55
C THR A 90 6.22 -9.10 13.47
N VAL A 91 7.49 -9.07 13.86
CA VAL A 91 8.62 -9.36 12.95
C VAL A 91 8.47 -10.76 12.34
N LYS A 92 8.23 -11.79 13.17
CA LYS A 92 8.04 -13.17 12.72
C LYS A 92 6.85 -13.31 11.79
N GLU A 93 5.71 -12.67 12.11
CA GLU A 93 4.51 -12.69 11.27
C GLU A 93 4.76 -12.06 9.89
N ALA A 94 5.50 -10.94 9.83
CA ALA A 94 5.83 -10.29 8.57
C ALA A 94 6.74 -11.17 7.68
N LEU A 95 7.74 -11.83 8.27
CA LEU A 95 8.62 -12.76 7.56
C LEU A 95 7.86 -14.02 7.11
N MET A 96 7.01 -14.59 7.98
CA MET A 96 6.19 -15.76 7.66
C MET A 96 5.18 -15.47 6.55
N PHE A 97 4.54 -14.30 6.58
CA PHE A 97 3.63 -13.87 5.51
C PHE A 97 4.38 -13.77 4.17
N SER A 98 5.59 -13.18 4.20
CA SER A 98 6.43 -13.08 3.02
C SER A 98 6.87 -14.44 2.46
N ALA A 99 7.34 -15.32 3.33
CA ALA A 99 7.74 -16.68 2.98
C ALA A 99 6.56 -17.46 2.37
N THR A 100 5.40 -17.42 3.01
CA THR A 100 4.19 -18.13 2.54
C THR A 100 3.72 -17.67 1.15
N MET A 101 3.90 -16.38 0.85
CA MET A 101 3.47 -15.79 -0.41
C MET A 101 4.49 -15.98 -1.55
N ARG A 102 5.79 -15.99 -1.22
CA ARG A 102 6.89 -15.91 -2.20
C ARG A 102 7.67 -17.21 -2.36
N LEU A 103 7.62 -18.14 -1.40
CA LEU A 103 8.18 -19.48 -1.57
C LEU A 103 7.18 -20.39 -2.29
N GLU A 104 7.70 -21.27 -3.14
CA GLU A 104 6.87 -22.24 -3.83
C GLU A 104 6.34 -23.28 -2.83
N SER A 105 5.03 -23.24 -2.55
CA SER A 105 4.35 -24.18 -1.65
C SER A 105 4.54 -25.67 -2.01
N SER A 106 4.91 -25.99 -3.25
CA SER A 106 5.24 -27.36 -3.68
C SER A 106 6.61 -27.83 -3.20
N LYS A 107 7.52 -26.91 -2.87
CA LYS A 107 8.90 -27.20 -2.48
C LYS A 107 9.12 -27.15 -0.97
N MET A 108 8.20 -26.55 -0.22
CA MET A 108 8.37 -26.33 1.20
C MET A 108 7.02 -26.42 1.92
N ASP A 109 6.96 -27.31 2.91
CA ASP A 109 5.82 -27.44 3.81
C ASP A 109 5.85 -26.35 4.90
N ALA A 110 4.83 -26.34 5.76
CA ALA A 110 4.71 -25.30 6.79
C ALA A 110 5.85 -25.34 7.83
N ASP A 111 6.29 -26.55 8.23
CA ASP A 111 7.40 -26.74 9.18
C ASP A 111 8.74 -26.32 8.55
N GLY A 112 8.99 -26.68 7.28
CA GLY A 112 10.13 -26.21 6.52
C GLY A 112 10.17 -24.69 6.37
N CYS A 113 9.00 -24.07 6.13
CA CYS A 113 8.86 -22.62 6.02
C CYS A 113 9.20 -21.92 7.34
N GLU A 114 8.70 -22.43 8.48
CA GLU A 114 9.00 -21.89 9.80
C GLU A 114 10.50 -22.02 10.14
N LYS A 115 11.13 -23.16 9.86
CA LYS A 115 12.57 -23.34 10.05
C LYS A 115 13.39 -22.40 9.16
N PHE A 116 12.97 -22.22 7.91
CA PHE A 116 13.62 -21.28 6.99
C PHE A 116 13.55 -19.84 7.51
N VAL A 117 12.37 -19.40 7.97
CA VAL A 117 12.21 -18.08 8.61
C VAL A 117 13.02 -17.97 9.89
N GLY A 118 13.08 -19.02 10.72
CA GLY A 118 13.94 -19.08 11.90
C GLY A 118 15.42 -18.88 11.56
N GLY A 119 15.90 -19.49 10.47
CA GLY A 119 17.25 -19.27 9.95
C GLY A 119 17.51 -17.82 9.54
N ILE A 120 16.54 -17.16 8.89
CA ILE A 120 16.64 -15.74 8.52
C ILE A 120 16.70 -14.86 9.76
N LEU A 121 15.83 -15.10 10.75
CA LEU A 121 15.85 -14.36 12.01
C LEU A 121 17.23 -14.45 12.66
N SER A 122 17.88 -15.61 12.61
CA SER A 122 19.21 -15.80 13.17
C SER A 122 20.35 -15.13 12.40
N VAL A 123 20.33 -15.22 11.07
CA VAL A 123 21.32 -14.51 10.23
C VAL A 123 21.26 -12.99 10.48
N LEU A 124 20.05 -12.48 10.76
CA LEU A 124 19.80 -11.06 10.99
C LEU A 124 19.82 -10.65 12.47
N GLU A 125 20.07 -11.57 13.41
CA GLU A 125 20.10 -11.31 14.85
C GLU A 125 18.77 -10.66 15.35
N LEU A 126 17.63 -11.20 14.90
CA LEU A 126 16.27 -10.72 15.18
C LEU A 126 15.48 -11.63 16.13
N GLU A 127 16.05 -12.72 16.64
CA GLU A 127 15.35 -13.72 17.44
C GLU A 127 14.69 -13.13 18.69
N GLU A 128 15.39 -12.27 19.42
CA GLU A 128 14.88 -11.65 20.65
C GLU A 128 13.69 -10.71 20.43
N ILE A 129 13.50 -10.24 19.19
CA ILE A 129 12.43 -9.31 18.82
C ILE A 129 11.43 -9.93 17.85
N ALA A 130 11.52 -11.23 17.60
CA ALA A 130 10.69 -11.94 16.62
C ALA A 130 9.18 -11.73 16.88
N ASP A 131 8.76 -11.75 18.14
CA ASP A 131 7.35 -11.60 18.53
C ASP A 131 6.96 -10.16 18.91
N ARG A 132 7.86 -9.18 18.73
CA ARG A 132 7.53 -7.77 18.96
C ARG A 132 6.80 -7.19 17.75
N LEU A 133 5.80 -6.34 18.02
CA LEU A 133 5.13 -5.54 17.00
C LEU A 133 6.12 -4.61 16.33
N ILE A 134 6.05 -4.52 15.00
CA ILE A 134 6.91 -3.61 14.22
C ILE A 134 6.64 -2.16 14.61
N GLY A 135 5.37 -1.83 14.77
CA GLY A 135 4.92 -0.51 15.19
C GLY A 135 5.14 0.58 14.13
N SER A 136 4.91 1.82 14.53
CA SER A 136 5.07 3.02 13.71
C SER A 136 5.80 4.09 14.52
N GLU A 137 6.19 5.20 13.88
CA GLU A 137 6.79 6.32 14.61
C GLU A 137 5.82 6.92 15.64
N ALA A 138 4.51 6.90 15.34
CA ALA A 138 3.47 7.45 16.22
C ALA A 138 3.06 6.51 17.36
N SER A 139 3.02 5.19 17.10
CA SER A 139 2.59 4.18 18.09
C SER A 139 3.72 3.64 18.96
N GLY A 140 4.98 4.01 18.66
CA GLY A 140 6.15 3.28 19.14
C GLY A 140 6.29 1.91 18.46
N GLY A 141 7.38 1.20 18.76
CA GLY A 141 7.69 -0.10 18.16
C GLY A 141 9.19 -0.36 18.10
N LEU A 142 9.63 -0.97 17.00
CA LEU A 142 11.05 -1.25 16.74
C LEU A 142 11.86 0.02 16.51
N SER A 143 13.13 -0.03 16.90
CA SER A 143 14.10 1.00 16.51
C SER A 143 14.28 1.03 14.98
N LEU A 144 14.78 2.15 14.44
CA LEU A 144 15.04 2.26 13.00
C LEU A 144 15.99 1.16 12.49
N GLU A 145 17.03 0.88 13.26
CA GLU A 145 18.01 -0.18 13.02
C GLU A 145 17.37 -1.59 12.94
N GLN A 146 16.52 -1.92 13.92
CA GLN A 146 15.76 -3.18 13.94
C GLN A 146 14.77 -3.27 12.78
N ARG A 147 14.15 -2.14 12.41
CA ARG A 147 13.21 -2.07 11.29
C ARG A 147 13.91 -2.29 9.95
N LYS A 148 15.10 -1.71 9.75
CA LYS A 148 15.95 -1.94 8.56
C LYS A 148 16.27 -3.43 8.39
N ARG A 149 16.71 -4.09 9.48
CA ARG A 149 16.94 -5.54 9.47
C ARG A 149 15.65 -6.34 9.23
N THR A 150 14.52 -5.92 9.78
CA THR A 150 13.22 -6.54 9.52
C THR A 150 12.82 -6.44 8.04
N THR A 151 13.01 -5.28 7.40
CA THR A 151 12.78 -5.11 5.95
C THR A 151 13.67 -6.03 5.12
N LEU A 152 14.95 -6.12 5.47
CA LEU A 152 15.87 -7.08 4.85
C LEU A 152 15.37 -8.53 5.03
N GLY A 153 14.92 -8.90 6.23
CA GLY A 153 14.38 -10.23 6.52
C GLY A 153 13.12 -10.56 5.72
N VAL A 154 12.21 -9.61 5.57
CA VAL A 154 11.01 -9.76 4.73
C VAL A 154 11.41 -10.08 3.30
N GLU A 155 12.39 -9.37 2.72
CA GLU A 155 12.87 -9.64 1.36
C GLU A 155 13.63 -10.97 1.24
N LEU A 156 14.42 -11.33 2.25
CA LEU A 156 15.13 -12.62 2.28
C LEU A 156 14.19 -13.83 2.43
N ALA A 157 13.00 -13.63 2.98
CA ALA A 157 11.99 -14.67 3.09
C ALA A 157 11.48 -15.15 1.72
N ALA A 158 11.74 -14.40 0.64
CA ALA A 158 11.52 -14.87 -0.73
C ALA A 158 12.62 -15.81 -1.26
N ASN A 159 13.67 -16.05 -0.47
CA ASN A 159 14.90 -16.72 -0.88
C ASN A 159 15.53 -16.15 -2.18
N PRO A 160 15.77 -14.82 -2.27
CA PRO A 160 16.31 -14.23 -3.48
C PRO A 160 17.79 -14.59 -3.68
N SER A 161 18.19 -14.67 -4.96
CA SER A 161 19.60 -14.84 -5.37
C SER A 161 20.32 -13.50 -5.53
N LEU A 162 19.57 -12.44 -5.81
CA LEU A 162 20.04 -11.06 -5.94
C LEU A 162 19.31 -10.17 -4.92
N VAL A 163 20.04 -9.38 -4.14
CA VAL A 163 19.46 -8.42 -3.20
C VAL A 163 19.90 -7.01 -3.59
N LEU A 164 18.92 -6.16 -3.87
CA LEU A 164 19.09 -4.74 -4.16
C LEU A 164 18.69 -3.94 -2.93
N LEU A 165 19.56 -3.07 -2.43
CA LEU A 165 19.25 -2.23 -1.27
C LEU A 165 19.45 -0.75 -1.58
N ASP A 166 18.43 0.05 -1.31
CA ASP A 166 18.50 1.50 -1.50
C ASP A 166 18.77 2.21 -0.17
N GLU A 167 19.98 2.75 -0.01
CA GLU A 167 20.47 3.48 1.15
C GLU A 167 20.15 2.80 2.50
N PRO A 168 20.63 1.56 2.74
CA PRO A 168 20.29 0.79 3.93
C PRO A 168 20.81 1.41 5.23
N THR A 169 21.77 2.34 5.15
CA THR A 169 22.35 3.05 6.31
C THR A 169 21.77 4.44 6.53
N SER A 170 20.75 4.86 5.76
CA SER A 170 20.14 6.18 5.89
C SER A 170 19.44 6.35 7.26
N GLY A 171 19.62 7.52 7.88
CA GLY A 171 19.02 7.86 9.18
C GLY A 171 19.62 7.15 10.40
N LEU A 172 20.65 6.31 10.22
CA LEU A 172 21.30 5.58 11.31
C LEU A 172 22.54 6.33 11.82
N ASP A 173 22.82 6.19 13.11
CA ASP A 173 24.12 6.53 13.66
C ASP A 173 25.18 5.48 13.27
N ALA A 174 26.45 5.81 13.45
CA ALA A 174 27.56 4.98 12.99
C ALA A 174 27.53 3.55 13.54
N ARG A 175 27.11 3.36 14.81
CA ARG A 175 27.02 2.02 15.41
C ARG A 175 25.88 1.21 14.81
N SER A 176 24.68 1.79 14.71
CA SER A 176 23.53 1.11 14.13
C SER A 176 23.76 0.75 12.65
N ALA A 177 24.40 1.65 11.89
CA ALA A 177 24.77 1.38 10.50
C ALA A 177 25.73 0.17 10.38
N GLN A 178 26.67 0.01 11.32
CA GLN A 178 27.55 -1.17 11.36
C GLN A 178 26.79 -2.47 11.61
N VAL A 179 25.78 -2.47 12.48
CA VAL A 179 24.96 -3.66 12.74
C VAL A 179 24.21 -4.08 11.47
N VAL A 180 23.55 -3.13 10.79
CA VAL A 180 22.83 -3.40 9.55
C VAL A 180 23.78 -3.88 8.44
N MET A 181 24.92 -3.22 8.24
CA MET A 181 25.89 -3.61 7.20
C MET A 181 26.53 -4.98 7.47
N ARG A 182 26.77 -5.33 8.73
CA ARG A 182 27.23 -6.67 9.10
C ARG A 182 26.20 -7.75 8.72
N ALA A 183 24.91 -7.49 8.96
CA ALA A 183 23.85 -8.39 8.55
C ALA A 183 23.81 -8.55 7.02
N ILE A 184 23.94 -7.45 6.26
CA ILE A 184 24.02 -7.49 4.79
C ILE A 184 25.25 -8.29 4.31
N ARG A 185 26.41 -8.12 4.96
CA ARG A 185 27.62 -8.90 4.62
C ARG A 185 27.43 -10.39 4.89
N LYS A 186 26.77 -10.77 6.00
CA LYS A 186 26.40 -12.17 6.26
C LYS A 186 25.49 -12.73 5.16
N VAL A 187 24.53 -11.93 4.69
CA VAL A 187 23.65 -12.30 3.57
C VAL A 187 24.46 -12.53 2.28
N ALA A 188 25.38 -11.63 1.93
CA ALA A 188 26.26 -11.86 0.77
C ALA A 188 27.06 -13.16 0.93
N ALA A 189 27.65 -13.40 2.11
CA ALA A 189 28.46 -14.59 2.40
C ALA A 189 27.71 -15.93 2.26
N THR A 190 26.37 -15.92 2.25
CA THR A 190 25.56 -17.11 1.93
C THR A 190 25.46 -17.43 0.42
N GLY A 191 26.23 -16.74 -0.41
CA GLY A 191 26.28 -16.94 -1.87
C GLY A 191 25.28 -16.09 -2.65
N ARG A 192 24.71 -15.04 -2.05
CA ARG A 192 23.80 -14.10 -2.72
C ARG A 192 24.59 -12.95 -3.33
N ALA A 193 24.18 -12.47 -4.49
CA ALA A 193 24.70 -11.25 -5.07
C ALA A 193 24.02 -10.05 -4.39
N VAL A 194 24.79 -9.08 -3.92
CA VAL A 194 24.25 -7.91 -3.21
C VAL A 194 24.70 -6.62 -3.88
N ILE A 195 23.76 -5.75 -4.23
CA ILE A 195 24.04 -4.40 -4.72
C ILE A 195 23.36 -3.42 -3.77
N CYS A 196 24.11 -2.46 -3.21
CA CYS A 196 23.49 -1.40 -2.43
C CYS A 196 24.00 -0.01 -2.74
N THR A 197 23.10 0.96 -2.71
CA THR A 197 23.46 2.38 -2.75
C THR A 197 23.90 2.82 -1.35
N ILE A 198 24.99 3.59 -1.25
CA ILE A 198 25.45 4.11 0.04
C ILE A 198 25.93 5.56 -0.10
N HIS A 199 25.52 6.41 0.85
CA HIS A 199 25.87 7.82 0.89
C HIS A 199 26.97 8.04 1.94
N GLN A 200 28.19 8.34 1.50
CA GLN A 200 29.35 8.69 2.35
C GLN A 200 29.55 7.76 3.57
N PRO A 201 29.85 6.46 3.36
CA PRO A 201 30.13 5.52 4.44
C PRO A 201 31.42 5.88 5.18
N SER A 202 31.54 5.45 6.44
CA SER A 202 32.83 5.45 7.14
C SER A 202 33.81 4.47 6.48
N THR A 203 35.11 4.66 6.67
CA THR A 203 36.15 3.77 6.14
C THR A 203 35.87 2.30 6.45
N TYR A 204 35.47 2.01 7.69
CA TYR A 204 35.14 0.65 8.12
C TYR A 204 33.97 0.03 7.33
N LEU A 205 32.92 0.80 7.03
CA LEU A 205 31.79 0.32 6.23
C LEU A 205 32.16 0.19 4.75
N PHE A 206 33.01 1.09 4.24
CA PHE A 206 33.45 1.08 2.86
C PHE A 206 34.30 -0.15 2.53
N GLU A 207 35.16 -0.57 3.45
CA GLU A 207 35.97 -1.79 3.31
C GLU A 207 35.16 -3.10 3.42
N MET A 208 33.86 -3.04 3.73
CA MET A 208 33.00 -4.23 3.67
C MET A 208 32.58 -4.60 2.25
N PHE A 209 32.79 -3.72 1.26
CA PHE A 209 32.42 -3.96 -0.14
C PHE A 209 33.53 -4.65 -0.91
N ASP A 210 33.16 -5.59 -1.77
CA ASP A 210 34.13 -6.29 -2.63
C ASP A 210 34.39 -5.47 -3.91
N SER A 211 33.33 -4.83 -4.44
CA SER A 211 33.38 -4.01 -5.65
C SER A 211 32.64 -2.69 -5.51
N LEU A 212 32.98 -1.73 -6.38
CA LEU A 212 32.38 -0.40 -6.41
C LEU A 212 32.01 -0.04 -7.86
N LEU A 213 30.78 0.43 -8.04
CA LEU A 213 30.34 1.20 -9.21
C LEU A 213 30.19 2.68 -8.80
N LEU A 214 31.11 3.52 -9.29
CA LEU A 214 31.13 4.95 -9.01
C LEU A 214 30.55 5.73 -10.19
N LEU A 215 29.47 6.46 -9.94
CA LEU A 215 28.80 7.31 -10.92
C LEU A 215 29.05 8.80 -10.62
N LYS A 216 29.16 9.60 -11.68
CA LYS A 216 29.10 11.08 -11.57
C LYS A 216 27.74 11.63 -11.95
N LYS A 217 27.54 12.92 -11.69
CA LYS A 217 26.36 13.66 -12.17
C LYS A 217 26.23 13.51 -13.70
N GLY A 218 25.02 13.19 -14.15
CA GLY A 218 24.73 12.83 -15.54
C GLY A 218 24.79 11.33 -15.84
N GLY A 219 24.89 10.46 -14.81
CA GLY A 219 24.69 9.02 -14.99
C GLY A 219 25.82 8.29 -15.70
N GLN A 220 27.04 8.86 -15.67
CA GLN A 220 28.22 8.29 -16.32
C GLN A 220 29.12 7.59 -15.30
N THR A 221 29.72 6.47 -15.73
CA THR A 221 30.64 5.69 -14.88
C THR A 221 32.02 6.34 -14.81
N VAL A 222 32.56 6.45 -13.60
CA VAL A 222 33.92 6.91 -13.30
C VAL A 222 34.84 5.74 -12.96
N PHE A 223 34.33 4.76 -12.22
CA PHE A 223 35.07 3.58 -11.81
C PHE A 223 34.10 2.41 -11.67
N PHE A 224 34.53 1.24 -12.14
CA PHE A 224 33.87 -0.03 -11.84
C PHE A 224 34.92 -1.11 -11.66
N GLY A 225 34.91 -1.77 -10.51
CA GLY A 225 35.83 -2.88 -10.22
C GLY A 225 35.98 -3.16 -8.73
N GLU A 226 36.88 -4.07 -8.40
CA GLU A 226 37.24 -4.41 -7.03
C GLU A 226 37.92 -3.24 -6.31
N LEU A 227 37.59 -3.03 -5.03
CA LEU A 227 38.24 -2.01 -4.21
C LEU A 227 39.70 -2.37 -3.88
N GLY A 228 39.99 -3.66 -3.70
CA GLY A 228 41.27 -4.15 -3.18
C GLY A 228 41.41 -3.88 -1.68
N ALA A 229 42.45 -4.45 -1.06
CA ALA A 229 42.74 -4.19 0.36
C ALA A 229 42.96 -2.69 0.59
N GLU A 230 42.30 -2.12 1.60
CA GLU A 230 42.36 -0.70 1.95
C GLU A 230 42.05 0.23 0.77
N SER A 231 41.14 -0.20 -0.11
CA SER A 231 40.73 0.54 -1.31
C SER A 231 41.89 0.86 -2.28
N SER A 232 43.00 0.12 -2.22
CA SER A 232 44.23 0.40 -3.00
C SER A 232 44.04 0.41 -4.52
N LYS A 233 43.16 -0.44 -5.08
CA LYS A 233 42.89 -0.46 -6.54
C LYS A 233 42.12 0.78 -6.98
N LEU A 234 41.16 1.23 -6.17
CA LEU A 234 40.44 2.48 -6.41
C LEU A 234 41.37 3.69 -6.33
N ILE A 235 42.18 3.77 -5.27
CA ILE A 235 43.10 4.90 -5.04
C ILE A 235 44.12 4.99 -6.18
N SER A 236 44.77 3.87 -6.52
CA SER A 236 45.75 3.84 -7.62
C SER A 236 45.15 4.22 -8.97
N TYR A 237 43.91 3.79 -9.26
CA TYR A 237 43.20 4.19 -10.47
C TYR A 237 42.93 5.70 -10.52
N LEU A 238 42.35 6.28 -9.46
CA LEU A 238 42.03 7.71 -9.44
C LEU A 238 43.29 8.59 -9.50
N LEU A 239 44.39 8.17 -8.84
CA LEU A 239 45.68 8.87 -8.92
C LEU A 239 46.34 8.78 -10.30
N SER A 240 45.97 7.80 -11.13
CA SER A 240 46.45 7.73 -12.52
C SER A 240 45.82 8.80 -13.43
N VAL A 241 44.70 9.39 -13.00
CA VAL A 241 44.05 10.50 -13.71
C VAL A 241 44.85 11.80 -13.47
N PRO A 242 45.17 12.58 -14.52
CA PRO A 242 45.93 13.82 -14.37
C PRO A 242 45.24 14.81 -13.43
N ASN A 243 46.03 15.48 -12.59
CA ASN A 243 45.60 16.51 -11.64
C ASN A 243 44.69 16.05 -10.50
N THR A 244 44.51 14.73 -10.30
CA THR A 244 43.81 14.19 -9.14
C THR A 244 44.59 14.53 -7.85
N PRO A 245 43.93 15.08 -6.81
CA PRO A 245 44.59 15.36 -5.55
C PRO A 245 45.01 14.06 -4.85
N SER A 246 46.25 14.00 -4.35
CA SER A 246 46.72 12.88 -3.53
C SER A 246 45.85 12.71 -2.29
N ILE A 247 45.53 11.46 -1.95
CA ILE A 247 44.89 11.13 -0.68
C ILE A 247 45.86 11.43 0.46
N ARG A 248 45.37 12.10 1.52
CA ARG A 248 46.17 12.37 2.73
C ARG A 248 46.06 11.18 3.69
N ASP A 249 47.05 11.01 4.54
CA ASP A 249 47.02 9.98 5.58
C ASP A 249 45.78 10.14 6.47
N ASN A 250 45.17 9.01 6.84
CA ASN A 250 43.95 8.91 7.65
C ASN A 250 42.67 9.56 7.06
N VAL A 251 42.65 9.91 5.77
CA VAL A 251 41.42 10.33 5.10
C VAL A 251 40.63 9.12 4.63
N ASN A 252 39.31 9.15 4.84
CA ASN A 252 38.41 8.12 4.35
C ASN A 252 38.42 8.08 2.80
N PRO A 253 38.81 6.95 2.18
CA PRO A 253 38.85 6.81 0.72
C PRO A 253 37.49 7.12 0.06
N ALA A 254 36.39 6.76 0.72
CA ALA A 254 35.03 7.01 0.21
C ALA A 254 34.71 8.51 0.15
N THR A 255 35.16 9.29 1.14
CA THR A 255 34.99 10.75 1.15
C THR A 255 35.89 11.38 0.09
N TRP A 256 37.17 10.99 0.04
CA TRP A 256 38.13 11.51 -0.92
C TRP A 256 37.71 11.27 -2.38
N MET A 257 37.24 10.06 -2.73
CA MET A 257 36.78 9.79 -4.10
C MET A 257 35.59 10.65 -4.50
N LEU A 258 34.66 10.92 -3.56
CA LEU A 258 33.49 11.74 -3.79
C LEU A 258 33.87 13.21 -3.97
N GLU A 259 34.84 13.71 -3.20
CA GLU A 259 35.44 15.05 -3.40
C GLU A 259 36.13 15.16 -4.76
N CYS A 260 36.87 14.12 -5.19
CA CYS A 260 37.53 14.09 -6.50
C CYS A 260 36.55 14.26 -7.66
N ILE A 261 35.37 13.61 -7.58
CA ILE A 261 34.33 13.70 -8.62
C ILE A 261 33.35 14.86 -8.41
N GLY A 262 33.68 15.83 -7.55
CA GLY A 262 32.92 17.07 -7.39
C GLY A 262 31.62 16.93 -6.59
N ALA A 263 31.51 15.93 -5.70
CA ALA A 263 30.38 15.80 -4.77
C ALA A 263 30.47 16.75 -3.54
N GLY A 264 31.45 17.67 -3.51
CA GLY A 264 31.71 18.65 -2.44
C GLY A 264 32.36 19.94 -2.96
N THR A 265 32.59 20.92 -2.08
CA THR A 265 33.19 22.21 -2.44
C THR A 265 34.60 22.06 -2.99
N THR A 266 34.87 22.62 -4.17
CA THR A 266 36.18 22.71 -4.85
C THR A 266 36.78 21.41 -5.38
N GLY A 267 36.09 20.69 -6.28
CA GLY A 267 36.78 19.74 -7.17
C GLY A 267 37.72 20.51 -8.10
N LYS A 268 39.04 20.25 -8.03
CA LYS A 268 40.04 20.91 -8.90
C LYS A 268 40.02 20.40 -10.34
N VAL A 269 39.40 19.25 -10.57
CA VAL A 269 39.30 18.57 -11.86
C VAL A 269 37.83 18.46 -12.24
N ASP A 270 37.51 18.78 -13.48
CA ASP A 270 36.16 18.59 -14.01
C ASP A 270 35.77 17.10 -13.93
N PRO A 271 34.65 16.74 -13.26
CA PRO A 271 34.15 15.37 -13.20
C PRO A 271 34.06 14.68 -14.57
N GLN A 272 33.91 15.42 -15.67
CA GLN A 272 33.91 14.87 -17.02
C GLN A 272 35.22 14.17 -17.38
N VAL A 273 36.36 14.68 -16.92
CA VAL A 273 37.68 14.09 -17.19
C VAL A 273 37.75 12.65 -16.69
N TYR A 274 37.22 12.39 -15.49
CA TYR A 274 37.21 11.04 -14.92
C TYR A 274 36.37 10.06 -15.74
N ALA A 275 35.19 10.49 -16.22
CA ALA A 275 34.34 9.67 -17.07
C ALA A 275 35.00 9.38 -18.43
N ASP A 276 35.64 10.39 -19.04
CA ASP A 276 36.33 10.24 -20.32
C ASP A 276 37.56 9.33 -20.21
N VAL A 277 38.32 9.43 -19.12
CA VAL A 277 39.42 8.52 -18.83
C VAL A 277 38.92 7.10 -18.61
N TYR A 278 37.82 6.91 -17.86
CA TYR A 278 37.22 5.59 -17.71
C TYR A 278 36.81 4.99 -19.06
N LYS A 279 36.17 5.77 -19.94
CA LYS A 279 35.76 5.34 -21.29
C LYS A 279 36.94 4.80 -22.12
N LYS A 280 38.16 5.30 -21.90
CA LYS A 280 39.40 4.89 -22.60
C LYS A 280 40.30 3.95 -21.79
N SER A 281 39.92 3.64 -20.55
CA SER A 281 40.77 2.92 -19.62
C SER A 281 40.85 1.41 -19.91
N LYS A 282 41.97 0.79 -19.52
CA LYS A 282 42.08 -0.68 -19.48
C LYS A 282 41.03 -1.32 -18.55
N LEU A 283 40.59 -0.58 -17.52
CA LEU A 283 39.55 -1.02 -16.57
C LEU A 283 38.25 -1.31 -17.33
N LYS A 284 37.75 -0.34 -18.12
CA LYS A 284 36.54 -0.52 -18.93
C LYS A 284 36.67 -1.64 -19.94
N SER A 285 37.81 -1.72 -20.65
CA SER A 285 38.04 -2.83 -21.59
C SER A 285 38.04 -4.20 -20.90
N GLY A 286 38.58 -4.30 -19.68
CA GLY A 286 38.51 -5.50 -18.85
C GLY A 286 37.08 -5.86 -18.48
N THR A 287 36.31 -4.89 -17.98
CA THR A 287 34.88 -5.06 -17.66
C THR A 287 34.08 -5.54 -18.85
N LEU A 288 34.31 -4.99 -20.05
CA LEU A 288 33.60 -5.40 -21.26
C LEU A 288 33.94 -6.85 -21.68
N ARG A 289 35.20 -7.27 -21.59
CA ARG A 289 35.59 -8.67 -21.87
C ARG A 289 34.96 -9.65 -20.89
N GLU A 290 34.89 -9.26 -19.63
CA GLU A 290 34.26 -10.08 -18.61
C GLU A 290 32.74 -10.14 -18.81
N LEU A 291 32.11 -9.03 -19.17
CA LEU A 291 30.70 -9.00 -19.56
C LEU A 291 30.42 -9.89 -20.77
N GLU A 292 31.23 -9.83 -21.83
CA GLU A 292 31.10 -10.72 -22.99
C GLU A 292 31.12 -12.19 -22.57
N THR A 293 31.94 -12.55 -21.59
CA THR A 293 32.01 -13.92 -21.05
C THR A 293 30.76 -14.26 -20.23
N LEU A 294 30.31 -13.36 -19.36
CA LEU A 294 29.14 -13.56 -18.49
C LEU A 294 27.80 -13.48 -19.23
N MET A 295 27.78 -12.85 -20.41
CA MET A 295 26.62 -12.77 -21.30
C MET A 295 26.43 -14.04 -22.12
N VAL A 296 27.39 -14.95 -22.15
CA VAL A 296 27.22 -16.27 -22.77
C VAL A 296 26.56 -17.21 -21.75
N PRO A 297 25.37 -17.76 -22.04
CA PRO A 297 24.73 -18.75 -21.19
C PRO A 297 25.63 -19.99 -20.99
N PRO A 298 25.72 -20.53 -19.76
CA PRO A 298 26.34 -21.84 -19.54
C PRO A 298 25.67 -22.92 -20.40
N ALA A 299 26.45 -23.87 -20.91
CA ALA A 299 25.94 -24.95 -21.77
C ALA A 299 24.86 -25.77 -21.05
N GLY A 300 23.71 -25.95 -21.70
CA GLY A 300 22.55 -26.65 -21.13
C GLY A 300 21.74 -25.85 -20.11
N SER A 301 22.07 -24.57 -19.87
CA SER A 301 21.24 -23.69 -19.03
C SER A 301 20.04 -23.16 -19.80
N GLU A 302 18.88 -23.15 -19.14
CA GLU A 302 17.67 -22.55 -19.68
C GLU A 302 17.45 -21.14 -19.10
N PRO A 303 16.79 -20.23 -19.84
CA PRO A 303 16.41 -18.95 -19.29
C PRO A 303 15.46 -19.15 -18.12
N LEU A 304 15.50 -18.22 -17.15
CA LEU A 304 14.59 -18.22 -16.01
C LEU A 304 13.14 -18.25 -16.48
N GLN A 305 12.41 -19.30 -16.08
CA GLN A 305 11.02 -19.50 -16.40
C GLN A 305 10.27 -19.96 -15.16
N PHE A 306 9.07 -19.43 -14.98
CA PHE A 306 8.15 -19.81 -13.92
C PHE A 306 6.76 -19.99 -14.53
N SER A 307 5.98 -20.94 -14.01
CA SER A 307 4.63 -21.23 -14.50
C SER A 307 3.61 -20.14 -14.21
N SER A 308 3.89 -19.27 -13.22
CA SER A 308 2.98 -18.22 -12.78
C SER A 308 3.74 -17.01 -12.25
N VAL A 309 3.09 -15.84 -12.35
CA VAL A 309 3.57 -14.56 -11.79
C VAL A 309 3.74 -14.65 -10.27
N TYR A 310 2.78 -15.27 -9.58
CA TYR A 310 2.81 -15.49 -8.13
C TYR A 310 3.35 -16.89 -7.80
N ALA A 311 4.13 -17.00 -6.73
CA ALA A 311 4.64 -18.30 -6.26
C ALA A 311 3.56 -19.12 -5.54
N ALA A 312 2.75 -18.46 -4.70
CA ALA A 312 1.63 -19.09 -4.01
C ALA A 312 0.40 -19.26 -4.92
N PRO A 313 -0.34 -20.39 -4.82
CA PRO A 313 -1.62 -20.56 -5.52
C PRO A 313 -2.68 -19.59 -4.99
N ARG A 314 -3.67 -19.25 -5.83
CA ARG A 314 -4.71 -18.24 -5.49
C ARG A 314 -5.47 -18.56 -4.20
N SER A 315 -5.75 -19.83 -3.92
CA SER A 315 -6.44 -20.25 -2.69
C SER A 315 -5.62 -19.93 -1.43
N LEU A 316 -4.30 -20.20 -1.47
CA LEU A 316 -3.38 -19.88 -0.39
C LEU A 316 -3.24 -18.36 -0.21
N GLN A 317 -3.17 -17.61 -1.32
CA GLN A 317 -3.16 -16.14 -1.27
C GLN A 317 -4.40 -15.59 -0.56
N ILE A 318 -5.60 -16.05 -0.97
CA ILE A 318 -6.88 -15.60 -0.38
C ILE A 318 -6.93 -15.94 1.11
N LYS A 319 -6.65 -17.21 1.47
CA LYS A 319 -6.68 -17.64 2.87
C LYS A 319 -5.73 -16.82 3.74
N THR A 320 -4.47 -16.69 3.33
CA THR A 320 -3.44 -15.99 4.11
C THR A 320 -3.75 -14.49 4.21
N CYS A 321 -4.32 -13.88 3.16
CA CYS A 321 -4.79 -12.49 3.23
C CYS A 321 -5.99 -12.32 4.17
N ILE A 322 -6.93 -13.27 4.21
CA ILE A 322 -8.04 -13.28 5.18
C ILE A 322 -7.49 -13.39 6.61
N ASP A 323 -6.65 -14.39 6.87
CA ASP A 323 -6.07 -14.63 8.20
C ASP A 323 -5.33 -13.40 8.71
N ARG A 324 -4.52 -12.77 7.84
CA ARG A 324 -3.82 -11.51 8.14
C ARG A 324 -4.79 -10.36 8.41
N ALA A 325 -5.78 -10.16 7.55
CA ALA A 325 -6.73 -9.05 7.69
C ALA A 325 -7.53 -9.17 9.00
N ILE A 326 -8.00 -10.37 9.36
CA ILE A 326 -8.69 -10.63 10.62
C ILE A 326 -7.80 -10.27 11.82
N LEU A 327 -6.53 -10.70 11.79
CA LEU A 327 -5.56 -10.39 12.85
C LEU A 327 -5.29 -8.88 12.95
N GLN A 328 -5.14 -8.19 11.83
CA GLN A 328 -4.94 -6.75 11.78
C GLN A 328 -6.14 -6.00 12.37
N TYR A 329 -7.37 -6.42 12.06
CA TYR A 329 -8.58 -5.81 12.61
C TYR A 329 -8.70 -6.02 14.12
N TRP A 330 -8.37 -7.23 14.59
CA TRP A 330 -8.35 -7.55 16.01
C TRP A 330 -7.31 -6.72 16.78
N ARG A 331 -6.10 -6.57 16.22
CA ARG A 331 -4.99 -5.81 16.83
C ARG A 331 -5.03 -4.30 16.57
N ASN A 332 -6.03 -3.82 15.83
CA ASN A 332 -6.30 -2.40 15.65
C ASN A 332 -7.61 -2.02 16.37
N PRO A 333 -7.62 -2.03 17.72
CA PRO A 333 -8.84 -1.70 18.47
C PRO A 333 -9.28 -0.26 18.22
N ASN A 334 -8.36 0.68 17.94
CA ASN A 334 -8.70 2.06 17.67
C ASN A 334 -9.66 2.21 16.48
N TYR A 335 -9.46 1.42 15.41
CA TYR A 335 -10.35 1.44 14.25
C TYR A 335 -11.77 0.96 14.57
N ASN A 336 -11.90 -0.20 15.23
CA ASN A 336 -13.21 -0.83 15.47
C ASN A 336 -13.92 -0.26 16.71
N TRP A 337 -13.19 -0.02 17.80
CA TRP A 337 -13.73 0.50 19.05
C TRP A 337 -14.27 1.92 18.91
N SER A 338 -13.57 2.80 18.18
CA SER A 338 -14.04 4.17 17.94
C SER A 338 -15.38 4.18 17.20
N ARG A 339 -15.58 3.28 16.23
CA ARG A 339 -16.83 3.15 15.49
C ARG A 339 -17.97 2.62 16.35
N ILE A 340 -17.71 1.59 17.17
CA ILE A 340 -18.73 1.04 18.09
C ILE A 340 -19.14 2.12 19.10
N MET A 341 -18.18 2.74 19.78
CA MET A 341 -18.45 3.79 20.78
C MET A 341 -19.25 4.94 20.18
N LEU A 342 -18.83 5.45 19.03
CA LEU A 342 -19.50 6.57 18.38
C LEU A 342 -20.90 6.20 17.87
N ALA A 343 -21.09 4.98 17.35
CA ALA A 343 -22.41 4.48 16.98
C ALA A 343 -23.34 4.40 18.19
N LEU A 344 -22.87 3.90 19.35
CA LEU A 344 -23.67 3.85 20.58
C LEU A 344 -24.06 5.25 21.08
N VAL A 345 -23.13 6.21 21.05
CA VAL A 345 -23.42 7.60 21.43
C VAL A 345 -24.48 8.21 20.51
N ILE A 346 -24.37 8.00 19.20
CA ILE A 346 -25.33 8.47 18.21
C ILE A 346 -26.70 7.80 18.41
N ALA A 347 -26.73 6.49 18.70
CA ALA A 347 -27.96 5.76 19.00
C ALA A 347 -28.70 6.37 20.20
N ILE A 348 -27.99 6.71 21.26
CA ILE A 348 -28.56 7.34 22.45
C ILE A 348 -29.05 8.76 22.15
N ILE A 349 -28.22 9.59 21.50
CA ILE A 349 -28.58 10.99 21.19
C ILE A 349 -29.82 11.07 20.31
N PHE A 350 -29.83 10.35 19.19
CA PHE A 350 -30.98 10.38 18.28
C PHE A 350 -32.18 9.58 18.79
N GLY A 351 -31.96 8.46 19.49
CA GLY A 351 -33.06 7.70 20.09
C GLY A 351 -33.78 8.50 21.17
N THR A 352 -33.03 9.16 22.07
CA THR A 352 -33.62 9.97 23.15
C THR A 352 -34.32 11.23 22.64
N ALA A 353 -33.90 11.77 21.49
CA ALA A 353 -34.59 12.88 20.83
C ALA A 353 -36.04 12.57 20.42
N SER A 354 -36.42 11.29 20.40
CA SER A 354 -37.77 10.81 20.07
C SER A 354 -38.56 10.28 21.27
N ILE A 355 -38.01 10.31 22.49
CA ILE A 355 -38.74 9.85 23.69
C ILE A 355 -39.95 10.76 23.95
N GLY A 356 -41.11 10.14 24.19
CA GLY A 356 -42.34 10.85 24.55
C GLY A 356 -43.10 11.46 23.38
N ARG A 357 -42.81 11.05 22.13
CA ARG A 357 -43.64 11.38 20.96
C ARG A 357 -44.57 10.23 20.63
N ASP A 358 -45.84 10.37 20.98
CA ASP A 358 -46.90 9.52 20.45
C ASP A 358 -47.23 9.98 19.02
N LEU A 359 -47.50 9.02 18.12
CA LEU A 359 -47.82 9.30 16.72
C LEU A 359 -49.25 9.84 16.59
N GLU A 360 -49.47 11.08 17.00
CA GLU A 360 -50.78 11.74 17.01
C GLU A 360 -50.93 12.77 15.88
N SER A 361 -49.83 13.40 15.45
CA SER A 361 -49.83 14.42 14.40
C SER A 361 -48.91 14.10 13.22
N GLU A 362 -49.17 14.74 12.07
CA GLU A 362 -48.26 14.70 10.91
C GLU A 362 -46.83 15.16 11.27
N ALA A 363 -46.69 16.12 12.19
CA ALA A 363 -45.39 16.59 12.64
C ALA A 363 -44.60 15.51 13.37
N ASP A 364 -45.26 14.61 14.10
CA ASP A 364 -44.62 13.53 14.84
C ASP A 364 -44.07 12.46 13.88
N VAL A 365 -44.84 12.09 12.85
CA VAL A 365 -44.41 11.13 11.82
C VAL A 365 -43.23 11.70 11.02
N GLY A 366 -43.31 12.98 10.63
CA GLY A 366 -42.21 13.67 9.96
C GLY A 366 -40.95 13.75 10.81
N ALA A 367 -41.09 14.05 12.10
CA ALA A 367 -39.96 14.11 13.03
C ALA A 367 -39.34 12.73 13.27
N GLN A 368 -40.14 11.66 13.40
CA GLN A 368 -39.66 10.29 13.53
C GLN A 368 -38.87 9.86 12.29
N THR A 369 -39.41 10.12 11.09
CA THR A 369 -38.74 9.85 9.82
C THR A 369 -37.45 10.65 9.67
N GLY A 370 -37.44 11.92 10.11
CA GLY A 370 -36.24 12.75 10.12
C GLY A 370 -35.13 12.24 11.05
N VAL A 371 -35.48 11.68 12.21
CA VAL A 371 -34.51 11.06 13.12
C VAL A 371 -33.92 9.77 12.52
N ILE A 372 -34.73 8.94 11.84
CA ILE A 372 -34.24 7.77 11.09
C ILE A 372 -33.25 8.22 10.01
N TYR A 373 -33.62 9.24 9.22
CA TYR A 373 -32.78 9.80 8.17
C TYR A 373 -31.43 10.32 8.70
N MET A 374 -31.46 11.19 9.71
CA MET A 374 -30.28 11.84 10.25
C MET A 374 -29.33 10.83 10.90
N SER A 375 -29.86 9.92 11.73
CA SER A 375 -29.03 8.92 12.39
C SER A 375 -28.35 7.96 11.40
N THR A 376 -29.08 7.53 10.36
CA THR A 376 -28.56 6.70 9.26
C THR A 376 -27.41 7.39 8.56
N MET A 377 -27.60 8.66 8.17
CA MET A 377 -26.57 9.45 7.50
C MET A 377 -25.32 9.67 8.35
N PHE A 378 -25.49 9.99 9.63
CA PHE A 378 -24.38 10.23 10.55
C PHE A 378 -23.51 8.98 10.73
N VAL A 379 -24.12 7.83 11.06
CA VAL A 379 -23.35 6.58 11.29
C VAL A 379 -22.64 6.13 10.02
N GLY A 380 -23.30 6.21 8.86
CA GLY A 380 -22.70 5.90 7.57
C GLY A 380 -21.47 6.77 7.27
N SER A 381 -21.61 8.09 7.42
CA SER A 381 -20.54 9.06 7.16
C SER A 381 -19.31 8.84 8.05
N ILE A 382 -19.53 8.57 9.33
CA ILE A 382 -18.47 8.27 10.30
C ILE A 382 -17.73 6.97 9.94
N CYS A 383 -18.47 5.92 9.57
CA CYS A 383 -17.87 4.65 9.17
C CYS A 383 -17.06 4.80 7.87
N MET A 384 -17.52 5.63 6.92
CA MET A 384 -16.76 5.95 5.70
C MET A 384 -15.45 6.68 6.03
N GLN A 385 -15.50 7.75 6.83
CA GLN A 385 -14.31 8.56 7.14
C GLN A 385 -13.26 7.77 7.95
N THR A 386 -13.70 6.94 8.89
CA THR A 386 -12.80 6.07 9.65
C THR A 386 -12.13 5.02 8.75
N ALA A 387 -12.85 4.45 7.78
CA ALA A 387 -12.29 3.52 6.80
C ALA A 387 -11.25 4.20 5.88
N ILE A 388 -11.48 5.47 5.49
CA ILE A 388 -10.51 6.27 4.74
C ILE A 388 -9.22 6.43 5.57
N ALA A 389 -9.34 6.88 6.82
CA ALA A 389 -8.19 7.11 7.69
C ALA A 389 -7.34 5.85 7.90
N ALA A 390 -7.97 4.71 8.21
CA ALA A 390 -7.27 3.45 8.40
C ALA A 390 -6.63 2.94 7.09
N GLY A 391 -7.35 3.03 5.97
CA GLY A 391 -6.86 2.54 4.68
C GLY A 391 -5.65 3.31 4.15
N PHE A 392 -5.57 4.62 4.37
CA PHE A 392 -4.41 5.41 3.93
C PHE A 392 -3.10 5.01 4.62
N LEU A 393 -3.15 4.54 5.87
CA LEU A 393 -1.97 4.04 6.59
C LEU A 393 -1.46 2.72 5.98
N GLU A 394 -2.36 1.83 5.60
CA GLU A 394 -2.01 0.51 5.04
C GLU A 394 -1.74 0.54 3.52
N ARG A 395 -2.17 1.61 2.82
CA ARG A 395 -2.01 1.74 1.37
C ARG A 395 -0.56 1.61 0.90
N ILE A 396 0.38 2.20 1.63
CA ILE A 396 1.80 2.17 1.23
C ILE A 396 2.38 0.76 1.39
N VAL A 397 1.96 0.03 2.43
CA VAL A 397 2.31 -1.37 2.64
C VAL A 397 1.81 -2.21 1.46
N PHE A 398 0.56 -2.01 1.04
CA PHE A 398 0.00 -2.67 -0.15
C PHE A 398 0.84 -2.40 -1.40
N TYR A 399 1.25 -1.16 -1.67
CA TYR A 399 2.04 -0.85 -2.87
C TYR A 399 3.41 -1.53 -2.88
N ARG A 400 4.06 -1.63 -1.72
CA ARG A 400 5.31 -2.40 -1.57
C ARG A 400 5.07 -3.88 -1.89
N GLU A 401 4.06 -4.49 -1.26
CA GLU A 401 3.76 -5.92 -1.41
C GLU A 401 3.33 -6.27 -2.85
N LYS A 402 2.59 -5.37 -3.50
CA LYS A 402 2.22 -5.49 -4.92
C LYS A 402 3.46 -5.41 -5.81
N ALA A 403 4.39 -4.49 -5.54
CA ALA A 403 5.63 -4.37 -6.32
C ALA A 403 6.54 -5.61 -6.20
N ALA A 404 6.44 -6.35 -5.09
CA ALA A 404 7.13 -7.61 -4.86
C ALA A 404 6.35 -8.84 -5.36
N ASN A 405 5.21 -8.68 -6.05
CA ASN A 405 4.33 -9.76 -6.52
C ASN A 405 3.99 -10.80 -5.43
N MET A 406 3.71 -10.35 -4.20
CA MET A 406 3.40 -11.27 -3.09
C MET A 406 2.03 -11.94 -3.27
N TYR A 407 1.01 -11.17 -3.67
CA TYR A 407 -0.34 -11.68 -3.86
C TYR A 407 -1.11 -10.82 -4.87
N SER A 408 -2.20 -11.38 -5.41
CA SER A 408 -3.09 -10.68 -6.33
C SER A 408 -3.97 -9.65 -5.63
N SER A 409 -4.32 -8.56 -6.32
CA SER A 409 -5.27 -7.56 -5.82
C SER A 409 -6.61 -8.17 -5.38
N LEU A 410 -7.05 -9.24 -6.04
CA LEU A 410 -8.25 -9.98 -5.66
C LEU A 410 -8.16 -10.57 -4.24
N ALA A 411 -7.03 -11.19 -3.89
CA ALA A 411 -6.83 -11.76 -2.56
C ALA A 411 -6.87 -10.68 -1.47
N TYR A 412 -6.33 -9.50 -1.75
CA TYR A 412 -6.40 -8.34 -0.86
C TYR A 412 -7.83 -7.87 -0.62
N VAL A 413 -8.60 -7.65 -1.71
CA VAL A 413 -9.99 -7.19 -1.63
C VAL A 413 -10.84 -8.18 -0.84
N ILE A 414 -10.72 -9.48 -1.13
CA ILE A 414 -11.48 -10.52 -0.42
C ILE A 414 -11.09 -10.54 1.06
N GLY A 415 -9.79 -10.52 1.37
CA GLY A 415 -9.29 -10.54 2.75
C GLY A 415 -9.89 -9.44 3.61
N TYR A 416 -9.79 -8.19 3.16
CA TYR A 416 -10.34 -7.04 3.88
C TYR A 416 -11.87 -7.00 3.88
N THR A 417 -12.52 -7.51 2.83
CA THR A 417 -14.00 -7.59 2.80
C THR A 417 -14.51 -8.58 3.85
N VAL A 418 -13.91 -9.77 3.93
CA VAL A 418 -14.30 -10.81 4.89
C VAL A 418 -14.00 -10.36 6.32
N ALA A 419 -12.84 -9.71 6.55
CA ALA A 419 -12.49 -9.19 7.87
C ALA A 419 -13.43 -8.08 8.35
N GLU A 420 -13.99 -7.26 7.45
CA GLU A 420 -14.85 -6.13 7.78
C GLU A 420 -16.28 -6.53 8.17
N VAL A 421 -16.84 -7.59 7.56
CA VAL A 421 -18.25 -7.99 7.75
C VAL A 421 -18.64 -8.25 9.21
N PRO A 422 -17.88 -9.03 10.01
CA PRO A 422 -18.24 -9.28 11.41
C PRO A 422 -18.33 -8.00 12.25
N TYR A 423 -17.45 -7.02 12.01
CA TYR A 423 -17.45 -5.76 12.75
C TYR A 423 -18.63 -4.87 12.32
N ILE A 424 -18.97 -4.85 11.03
CA ILE A 424 -20.18 -4.16 10.57
C ILE A 424 -21.42 -4.75 11.25
N VAL A 425 -21.54 -6.09 11.31
CA VAL A 425 -22.66 -6.77 11.98
C VAL A 425 -22.76 -6.36 13.45
N VAL A 426 -21.64 -6.35 14.19
CA VAL A 426 -21.62 -5.94 15.60
C VAL A 426 -22.00 -4.47 15.77
N ILE A 427 -21.42 -3.57 14.96
CA ILE A 427 -21.69 -2.12 15.04
C ILE A 427 -23.16 -1.83 14.74
N THR A 428 -23.71 -2.43 13.68
CA THR A 428 -25.08 -2.17 13.24
C THR A 428 -26.10 -2.76 14.20
N LEU A 429 -25.85 -3.97 14.70
CA LEU A 429 -26.72 -4.61 15.68
C LEU A 429 -26.72 -3.84 17.00
N ALA A 430 -25.53 -3.45 17.51
CA ALA A 430 -25.42 -2.68 18.74
C ALA A 430 -26.12 -1.32 18.63
N PHE A 431 -26.00 -0.64 17.49
CA PHE A 431 -26.75 0.58 17.19
C PHE A 431 -28.26 0.32 17.20
N CYS A 432 -28.75 -0.64 16.41
CA CYS A 432 -30.17 -0.93 16.26
C CYS A 432 -30.81 -1.36 17.59
N CYS A 433 -30.15 -2.21 18.39
CA CYS A 433 -30.67 -2.68 19.68
C CYS A 433 -30.85 -1.56 20.71
N ILE A 434 -30.22 -0.39 20.54
CA ILE A 434 -30.45 0.76 21.42
C ILE A 434 -31.42 1.71 20.73
N PHE A 435 -31.05 2.17 19.53
CA PHE A 435 -31.78 3.19 18.80
C PHE A 435 -33.24 2.79 18.55
N TYR A 436 -33.48 1.57 18.09
CA TYR A 436 -34.81 1.09 17.68
C TYR A 436 -35.80 1.09 18.85
N PHE A 437 -35.39 0.53 20.00
CA PHE A 437 -36.25 0.39 21.16
C PHE A 437 -36.40 1.69 21.95
N VAL A 438 -35.34 2.50 22.05
CA VAL A 438 -35.43 3.82 22.71
C VAL A 438 -36.36 4.76 21.94
N MET A 439 -36.33 4.69 20.61
CA MET A 439 -37.20 5.48 19.74
C MET A 439 -38.67 4.99 19.74
N GLY A 440 -38.95 3.81 20.27
CA GLY A 440 -40.30 3.24 20.29
C GLY A 440 -40.81 2.83 18.90
N LEU A 441 -39.92 2.34 18.02
CA LEU A 441 -40.32 1.77 16.73
C LEU A 441 -41.11 0.47 16.91
N ALA A 442 -41.70 -0.04 15.83
CA ALA A 442 -42.68 -1.11 15.89
C ALA A 442 -42.14 -2.38 16.58
N ALA A 443 -42.86 -2.91 17.57
CA ALA A 443 -42.33 -3.99 18.42
C ALA A 443 -42.34 -5.39 17.76
N THR A 444 -42.55 -5.50 16.46
CA THR A 444 -42.61 -6.79 15.77
C THR A 444 -41.22 -7.24 15.28
N ALA A 445 -40.94 -8.54 15.42
CA ALA A 445 -39.63 -9.09 15.08
C ALA A 445 -39.25 -8.86 13.60
N HIS A 446 -40.20 -9.04 12.68
CA HIS A 446 -39.91 -8.89 11.24
C HIS A 446 -39.54 -7.44 10.87
N GLN A 447 -40.20 -6.44 11.43
CA GLN A 447 -39.90 -5.02 11.18
C GLN A 447 -38.53 -4.63 11.73
N PHE A 448 -38.13 -5.17 12.89
CA PHE A 448 -36.78 -5.00 13.43
C PHE A 448 -35.71 -5.57 12.50
N PHE A 449 -35.88 -6.82 12.02
CA PHE A 449 -34.89 -7.46 11.16
C PHE A 449 -34.77 -6.79 9.78
N PHE A 450 -35.88 -6.29 9.21
CA PHE A 450 -35.82 -5.47 8.00
C PHE A 450 -35.05 -4.17 8.24
N TYR A 451 -35.36 -3.44 9.31
CA TYR A 451 -34.65 -2.22 9.68
C TYR A 451 -33.14 -2.45 9.82
N TRP A 452 -32.76 -3.47 10.59
CA TRP A 452 -31.37 -3.83 10.80
C TRP A 452 -30.67 -4.24 9.49
N MET A 453 -31.34 -4.99 8.61
CA MET A 453 -30.78 -5.38 7.32
C MET A 453 -30.48 -4.16 6.43
N TYR A 454 -31.43 -3.23 6.27
CA TYR A 454 -31.18 -2.00 5.50
C TYR A 454 -30.05 -1.17 6.13
N PHE A 455 -30.09 -0.97 7.45
CA PHE A 455 -29.04 -0.24 8.15
C PHE A 455 -27.66 -0.89 7.98
N MET A 456 -27.59 -2.22 8.01
CA MET A 456 -26.36 -2.97 7.75
C MET A 456 -25.86 -2.80 6.31
N LEU A 457 -26.75 -2.85 5.32
CA LEU A 457 -26.40 -2.63 3.90
C LEU A 457 -25.88 -1.20 3.69
N TRP A 458 -26.49 -0.20 4.33
CA TRP A 458 -26.02 1.18 4.29
C TRP A 458 -24.61 1.35 4.85
N VAL A 459 -24.36 0.85 6.06
CA VAL A 459 -23.04 0.94 6.70
C VAL A 459 -22.00 0.19 5.85
N THR A 460 -22.36 -0.97 5.29
CA THR A 460 -21.49 -1.72 4.37
C THR A 460 -21.13 -0.90 3.13
N PHE A 461 -22.14 -0.33 2.46
CA PHE A 461 -21.93 0.51 1.29
C PHE A 461 -21.00 1.70 1.61
N MET A 462 -21.23 2.37 2.74
CA MET A 462 -20.44 3.53 3.16
C MET A 462 -18.99 3.19 3.47
N VAL A 463 -18.73 2.12 4.22
CA VAL A 463 -17.36 1.65 4.50
C VAL A 463 -16.63 1.29 3.20
N PHE A 464 -17.32 0.62 2.29
CA PHE A 464 -16.71 0.16 1.04
C PHE A 464 -16.40 1.33 0.09
N ASN A 465 -17.22 2.39 0.10
CA ASN A 465 -16.88 3.64 -0.58
C ASN A 465 -15.63 4.30 0.02
N GLY A 466 -15.50 4.29 1.35
CA GLY A 466 -14.30 4.77 2.03
C GLY A 466 -13.04 4.02 1.58
N MET A 467 -13.10 2.68 1.57
CA MET A 467 -11.99 1.84 1.07
C MET A 467 -11.66 2.10 -0.41
N MET A 468 -12.67 2.32 -1.25
CA MET A 468 -12.49 2.66 -2.65
C MET A 468 -11.74 3.99 -2.83
N PHE A 469 -12.12 5.00 -2.05
CA PHE A 469 -11.52 6.35 -2.11
C PHE A 469 -10.03 6.35 -1.79
N VAL A 470 -9.58 5.49 -0.88
CA VAL A 470 -8.15 5.36 -0.51
C VAL A 470 -7.25 5.11 -1.72
N PHE A 471 -7.73 4.36 -2.72
CA PHE A 471 -6.93 3.96 -3.88
C PHE A 471 -7.19 4.80 -5.13
N ILE A 472 -8.38 5.37 -5.28
CA ILE A 472 -8.66 6.30 -6.39
C ILE A 472 -8.01 7.67 -6.13
N ILE A 473 -8.02 8.13 -4.87
CA ILE A 473 -7.68 9.50 -4.52
C ILE A 473 -6.23 9.57 -3.98
N PRO A 474 -5.38 10.47 -4.50
CA PRO A 474 -3.97 10.52 -4.10
C PRO A 474 -3.74 10.89 -2.64
N SER A 475 -4.52 11.84 -2.11
CA SER A 475 -4.29 12.47 -0.80
C SER A 475 -5.43 12.19 0.17
N PHE A 476 -5.08 12.00 1.45
CA PHE A 476 -6.03 11.79 2.54
C PHE A 476 -7.03 12.96 2.67
N SER A 477 -6.54 14.20 2.64
CA SER A 477 -7.39 15.39 2.78
C SER A 477 -8.37 15.52 1.62
N THR A 478 -7.92 15.26 0.39
CA THR A 478 -8.78 15.29 -0.81
C THR A 478 -9.84 14.19 -0.75
N ALA A 479 -9.49 13.00 -0.24
CA ALA A 479 -10.44 11.91 -0.06
C ALA A 479 -11.53 12.28 0.95
N GLY A 480 -11.17 12.91 2.07
CA GLY A 480 -12.12 13.38 3.08
C GLY A 480 -13.09 14.44 2.55
N VAL A 481 -12.60 15.38 1.73
CA VAL A 481 -13.43 16.41 1.09
C VAL A 481 -14.40 15.78 0.09
N LEU A 482 -13.93 14.90 -0.79
CA LEU A 482 -14.78 14.21 -1.77
C LEU A 482 -15.81 13.30 -1.09
N ALA A 483 -15.45 12.67 0.03
CA ALA A 483 -16.39 11.91 0.87
C ALA A 483 -17.51 12.80 1.41
N GLY A 484 -17.17 13.98 1.96
CA GLY A 484 -18.16 14.94 2.43
C GLY A 484 -19.08 15.46 1.32
N THR A 485 -18.52 15.71 0.13
CA THR A 485 -19.31 16.10 -1.05
C THR A 485 -20.27 14.98 -1.46
N LEU A 486 -19.80 13.73 -1.52
CA LEU A 486 -20.63 12.59 -1.87
C LEU A 486 -21.79 12.38 -0.87
N VAL A 487 -21.49 12.47 0.43
CA VAL A 487 -22.52 12.42 1.49
C VAL A 487 -23.54 13.54 1.32
N SER A 488 -23.10 14.75 0.99
CA SER A 488 -24.00 15.88 0.73
C SER A 488 -24.89 15.65 -0.49
N MET A 489 -24.36 15.02 -1.56
CA MET A 489 -25.16 14.63 -2.72
C MET A 489 -26.20 13.57 -2.37
N PHE A 490 -25.83 12.55 -1.59
CA PHE A 490 -26.79 11.56 -1.11
C PHE A 490 -27.88 12.19 -0.25
N SER A 491 -27.54 13.16 0.59
CA SER A 491 -28.49 13.90 1.43
C SER A 491 -29.57 14.61 0.60
N VAL A 492 -29.17 15.37 -0.42
CA VAL A 492 -30.07 16.19 -1.23
C VAL A 492 -31.03 15.35 -2.07
N PHE A 493 -30.54 14.27 -2.69
CA PHE A 493 -31.30 13.48 -3.65
C PHE A 493 -31.90 12.20 -3.08
N ALA A 494 -32.04 12.05 -1.76
CA ALA A 494 -32.57 10.80 -1.16
C ALA A 494 -34.10 10.72 -1.11
N GLY A 495 -34.81 11.79 -1.49
CA GLY A 495 -36.27 11.84 -1.42
C GLY A 495 -36.83 12.35 -0.09
N PHE A 496 -35.98 12.57 0.93
CA PHE A 496 -36.40 13.08 2.24
C PHE A 496 -36.41 14.61 2.30
N LEU A 497 -35.29 15.29 2.03
CA LEU A 497 -35.23 16.76 2.05
C LEU A 497 -36.06 17.39 0.92
N ILE A 498 -36.08 16.74 -0.24
CA ILE A 498 -36.88 17.11 -1.40
C ILE A 498 -37.67 15.88 -1.80
N SER A 499 -39.00 15.95 -1.67
CA SER A 499 -39.90 14.87 -2.10
C SER A 499 -39.69 14.56 -3.59
N PRO A 500 -39.72 13.28 -4.02
CA PRO A 500 -39.43 12.86 -5.39
C PRO A 500 -40.25 13.61 -6.45
N ALA A 501 -41.53 13.87 -6.16
CA ALA A 501 -42.44 14.59 -7.05
C ALA A 501 -42.03 16.07 -7.28
N LYS A 502 -41.21 16.65 -6.39
CA LYS A 502 -40.72 18.03 -6.47
C LYS A 502 -39.32 18.12 -7.08
N ILE A 503 -38.65 16.99 -7.34
CA ILE A 503 -37.33 16.98 -7.97
C ILE A 503 -37.51 17.38 -9.45
N PRO A 504 -36.80 18.41 -9.95
CA PRO A 504 -36.86 18.78 -11.36
C PRO A 504 -36.47 17.60 -12.25
N GLY A 505 -37.18 17.38 -13.37
CA GLY A 505 -36.98 16.20 -14.22
C GLY A 505 -35.54 15.96 -14.68
N LEU A 506 -34.74 17.03 -14.86
CA LEU A 506 -33.31 16.93 -15.19
C LEU A 506 -32.48 16.20 -14.12
N TRP A 507 -32.88 16.26 -12.85
CA TRP A 507 -32.16 15.69 -11.71
C TRP A 507 -32.73 14.35 -11.23
N LEU A 508 -33.79 13.85 -11.86
CA LEU A 508 -34.46 12.63 -11.43
C LEU A 508 -33.54 11.39 -11.52
N TRP A 509 -32.57 11.36 -12.44
CA TRP A 509 -31.56 10.30 -12.49
C TRP A 509 -30.70 10.24 -11.22
N ALA A 510 -30.44 11.39 -10.57
CA ALA A 510 -29.62 11.45 -9.36
C ALA A 510 -30.36 10.86 -8.16
N TYR A 511 -31.69 10.89 -8.17
CA TYR A 511 -32.54 10.20 -7.19
C TYR A 511 -32.43 8.68 -7.32
N TYR A 512 -32.62 8.14 -8.54
CA TYR A 512 -32.52 6.69 -8.77
C TYR A 512 -31.09 6.14 -8.66
N LEU A 513 -30.06 6.97 -8.87
CA LEU A 513 -28.66 6.56 -8.66
C LEU A 513 -28.22 6.70 -7.20
N ASN A 514 -29.10 7.15 -6.31
CA ASN A 514 -28.76 7.39 -4.90
C ASN A 514 -29.12 6.17 -4.03
N PRO A 515 -28.13 5.46 -3.47
CA PRO A 515 -28.37 4.31 -2.60
C PRO A 515 -29.13 4.69 -1.32
N LEU A 516 -29.02 5.93 -0.85
CA LEU A 516 -29.74 6.37 0.35
C LEU A 516 -31.26 6.38 0.14
N HIS A 517 -31.75 6.62 -1.08
CA HIS A 517 -33.18 6.55 -1.36
C HIS A 517 -33.72 5.15 -1.06
N TYR A 518 -33.10 4.10 -1.61
CA TYR A 518 -33.51 2.70 -1.37
C TYR A 518 -33.40 2.29 0.10
N ILE A 519 -32.42 2.85 0.83
CA ILE A 519 -32.30 2.64 2.27
C ILE A 519 -33.48 3.26 3.02
N LEU A 520 -33.80 4.52 2.73
CA LEU A 520 -34.89 5.22 3.41
C LEU A 520 -36.25 4.63 3.05
N GLU A 521 -36.48 4.30 1.78
CA GLU A 521 -37.69 3.61 1.34
C GLU A 521 -37.87 2.31 2.11
N GLY A 522 -36.84 1.46 2.15
CA GLY A 522 -36.87 0.20 2.88
C GLY A 522 -37.09 0.36 4.38
N MET A 523 -36.39 1.29 5.03
CA MET A 523 -36.51 1.51 6.47
C MET A 523 -37.86 2.11 6.86
N VAL A 524 -38.33 3.12 6.12
CA VAL A 524 -39.57 3.84 6.41
C VAL A 524 -40.79 2.98 6.06
N SER A 525 -40.84 2.41 4.84
CA SER A 525 -41.97 1.59 4.41
C SER A 525 -42.18 0.36 5.30
N THR A 526 -41.10 -0.31 5.73
CA THR A 526 -41.22 -1.48 6.61
C THR A 526 -41.63 -1.10 8.04
N GLN A 527 -41.25 0.07 8.54
CA GLN A 527 -41.64 0.52 9.88
C GLN A 527 -43.11 0.94 9.98
N PHE A 528 -43.63 1.60 8.94
CA PHE A 528 -44.99 2.15 8.98
C PHE A 528 -46.04 1.24 8.32
N ASN A 529 -45.62 0.15 7.66
CA ASN A 529 -46.56 -0.81 7.08
C ASN A 529 -47.46 -1.46 8.13
N GLY A 530 -48.78 -1.45 7.89
CA GLY A 530 -49.79 -2.01 8.79
C GLY A 530 -49.99 -1.20 10.07
N ASN A 531 -49.61 0.08 10.09
CA ASN A 531 -49.85 0.96 11.23
C ASN A 531 -51.20 1.67 11.09
N ASP A 532 -52.25 1.06 11.66
CA ASP A 532 -53.63 1.55 11.64
C ASP A 532 -53.89 2.77 12.54
N ARG A 533 -52.85 3.34 13.18
CA ARG A 533 -53.02 4.55 14.01
C ARG A 533 -53.45 5.72 13.13
N THR A 534 -54.53 6.38 13.52
CA THR A 534 -55.02 7.57 12.84
C THR A 534 -54.31 8.80 13.37
N ILE A 535 -53.81 9.65 12.47
CA ILE A 535 -53.21 10.94 12.79
C ILE A 535 -54.08 12.09 12.28
N GLU A 536 -54.02 13.23 12.97
CA GLU A 536 -54.64 14.45 12.47
C GLU A 536 -53.70 15.15 11.47
N THR A 537 -54.19 15.39 10.25
CA THR A 537 -53.48 16.18 9.24
C THR A 537 -54.11 17.56 9.11
N ALA A 538 -53.26 18.57 8.91
CA ALA A 538 -53.72 19.96 8.84
C ALA A 538 -54.56 20.28 7.58
N THR A 539 -54.49 19.43 6.54
CA THR A 539 -55.06 19.73 5.21
C THR A 539 -55.96 18.65 4.63
N GLN A 540 -55.86 17.38 5.06
CA GLN A 540 -56.53 16.25 4.41
C GLN A 540 -57.46 15.46 5.36
N GLY A 541 -57.60 15.90 6.62
CA GLY A 541 -58.42 15.21 7.63
C GLY A 541 -57.70 14.01 8.27
N PRO A 542 -58.41 13.20 9.09
CA PRO A 542 -57.81 12.04 9.75
C PRO A 542 -57.45 10.97 8.72
N MET A 543 -56.20 10.50 8.72
CA MET A 543 -55.73 9.40 7.89
C MET A 543 -54.82 8.47 8.70
N THR A 544 -54.57 7.27 8.20
CA THR A 544 -53.63 6.34 8.85
C THR A 544 -52.19 6.82 8.67
N VAL A 545 -51.29 6.40 9.58
CA VAL A 545 -49.84 6.68 9.43
C VAL A 545 -49.30 6.11 8.12
N GLU A 546 -49.76 4.94 7.70
CA GLU A 546 -49.37 4.33 6.43
C GLU A 546 -49.78 5.19 5.22
N GLU A 547 -51.04 5.62 5.16
CA GLU A 547 -51.54 6.51 4.09
C GLU A 547 -50.80 7.86 4.05
N TYR A 548 -50.45 8.40 5.22
CA TYR A 548 -49.69 9.64 5.31
C TYR A 548 -48.28 9.50 4.75
N VAL A 549 -47.56 8.44 5.13
CA VAL A 549 -46.20 8.17 4.66
C VAL A 549 -46.19 7.93 3.15
N ASP A 550 -47.14 7.13 2.65
CA ASP A 550 -47.31 6.90 1.21
C ASP A 550 -47.57 8.22 0.47
N GLY A 551 -48.45 9.08 1.01
CA GLY A 551 -48.75 10.40 0.45
C GLY A 551 -47.57 11.38 0.49
N TYR A 552 -46.80 11.41 1.59
CA TYR A 552 -45.66 12.32 1.80
C TYR A 552 -44.55 12.10 0.77
N PHE A 553 -44.26 10.84 0.46
CA PHE A 553 -43.25 10.46 -0.54
C PHE A 553 -43.83 10.34 -1.96
N GLY A 554 -45.04 10.85 -2.21
CA GLY A 554 -45.65 10.87 -3.54
C GLY A 554 -46.01 9.49 -4.10
N GLY A 555 -46.24 8.52 -3.21
CA GLY A 555 -46.55 7.13 -3.56
C GLY A 555 -45.33 6.32 -4.01
N GLU A 556 -44.12 6.84 -3.88
CA GLU A 556 -42.90 6.12 -4.26
C GLU A 556 -42.50 5.09 -3.21
N TYR A 557 -42.67 5.37 -1.92
CA TYR A 557 -42.24 4.47 -0.85
C TYR A 557 -43.28 3.36 -0.67
N LYS A 558 -43.01 2.16 -1.19
CA LYS A 558 -43.97 1.05 -1.08
C LYS A 558 -43.34 -0.17 -0.42
N TYR A 559 -44.07 -0.77 0.51
CA TYR A 559 -43.65 -2.04 1.14
C TYR A 559 -43.43 -3.18 0.11
N SER A 560 -44.11 -3.13 -1.04
CA SER A 560 -43.89 -4.07 -2.15
C SER A 560 -42.48 -4.02 -2.74
N ASN A 561 -41.81 -2.86 -2.68
CA ASN A 561 -40.50 -2.63 -3.28
C ASN A 561 -39.34 -3.17 -2.44
N ARG A 562 -39.60 -3.61 -1.20
CA ARG A 562 -38.56 -4.01 -0.24
C ARG A 562 -37.45 -4.91 -0.82
N TRP A 563 -37.81 -5.93 -1.59
CA TRP A 563 -36.82 -6.84 -2.18
C TRP A 563 -36.10 -6.25 -3.40
N TYR A 564 -36.77 -5.36 -4.14
CA TYR A 564 -36.15 -4.59 -5.21
C TYR A 564 -35.08 -3.65 -4.62
N ASP A 565 -35.38 -2.98 -3.52
CA ASP A 565 -34.43 -2.08 -2.83
C ASP A 565 -33.20 -2.83 -2.34
N VAL A 566 -33.41 -4.00 -1.71
CA VAL A 566 -32.30 -4.87 -1.28
C VAL A 566 -31.43 -5.27 -2.46
N MET A 567 -32.02 -5.67 -3.58
CA MET A 567 -31.27 -6.05 -4.78
C MET A 567 -30.49 -4.87 -5.38
N ALA A 568 -31.11 -3.69 -5.45
CA ALA A 568 -30.46 -2.47 -5.90
C ALA A 568 -29.24 -2.13 -5.03
N LEU A 569 -29.38 -2.21 -3.70
CA LEU A 569 -28.30 -1.95 -2.75
C LEU A 569 -27.14 -2.95 -2.88
N LEU A 570 -27.44 -4.24 -3.07
CA LEU A 570 -26.42 -5.24 -3.32
C LEU A 570 -25.65 -4.96 -4.62
N LEU A 571 -26.33 -4.51 -5.68
CA LEU A 571 -25.69 -4.09 -6.92
C LEU A 571 -24.77 -2.88 -6.73
N PHE A 572 -25.19 -1.88 -5.95
CA PHE A 572 -24.32 -0.73 -5.60
C PHE A 572 -23.07 -1.18 -4.83
N ILE A 573 -23.22 -2.07 -3.86
CA ILE A 573 -22.10 -2.62 -3.08
C ILE A 573 -21.12 -3.37 -3.99
N ILE A 574 -21.64 -4.21 -4.90
CA ILE A 574 -20.83 -4.95 -5.88
C ILE A 574 -20.12 -3.97 -6.84
N ALA A 575 -20.80 -2.94 -7.32
CA ALA A 575 -20.22 -1.94 -8.23
C ALA A 575 -19.06 -1.19 -7.56
N VAL A 576 -19.23 -0.73 -6.32
CA VAL A 576 -18.16 -0.08 -5.55
C VAL A 576 -16.96 -1.03 -5.35
N ARG A 577 -17.22 -2.31 -5.07
CA ARG A 577 -16.15 -3.31 -4.94
C ARG A 577 -15.45 -3.61 -6.27
N ALA A 578 -16.16 -3.60 -7.39
CA ALA A 578 -15.57 -3.76 -8.72
C ALA A 578 -14.65 -2.58 -9.07
N VAL A 579 -15.10 -1.34 -8.83
CA VAL A 579 -14.28 -0.14 -9.03
C VAL A 579 -13.05 -0.17 -8.11
N TYR A 580 -13.22 -0.57 -6.85
CA TYR A 580 -12.13 -0.74 -5.91
C TYR A 580 -11.07 -1.73 -6.40
N MET A 581 -11.50 -2.90 -6.90
CA MET A 581 -10.60 -3.91 -7.47
C MET A 581 -9.86 -3.38 -8.71
N TYR A 582 -10.58 -2.67 -9.59
CA TYR A 582 -9.99 -2.05 -10.78
C TYR A 582 -8.93 -1.01 -10.42
N ALA A 583 -9.23 -0.14 -9.44
CA ALA A 583 -8.31 0.88 -8.93
C ALA A 583 -7.03 0.23 -8.36
N LEU A 584 -7.17 -0.82 -7.55
CA LEU A 584 -6.02 -1.57 -7.01
C LEU A 584 -5.14 -2.19 -8.11
N GLY A 585 -5.73 -2.55 -9.26
CA GLY A 585 -5.00 -3.08 -10.41
C GLY A 585 -4.17 -2.03 -11.14
N HIS A 586 -4.75 -0.86 -11.40
CA HIS A 586 -4.25 0.09 -12.40
C HIS A 586 -3.74 1.42 -11.83
N ILE A 587 -4.15 1.80 -10.62
CA ILE A 587 -3.79 3.09 -10.02
C ILE A 587 -2.67 2.86 -9.00
N THR A 588 -1.62 3.68 -9.10
CA THR A 588 -0.55 3.76 -8.11
C THR A 588 -0.20 5.22 -7.88
N HIS A 589 -0.23 5.66 -6.62
CA HIS A 589 0.08 7.05 -6.23
C HIS A 589 1.54 7.24 -5.79
N LEU A 590 2.40 6.25 -6.05
CA LEU A 590 3.85 6.38 -5.84
C LEU A 590 4.46 7.01 -7.09
N ASN A 591 5.16 8.13 -6.92
CA ASN A 591 6.01 8.68 -7.96
C ASN A 591 7.23 7.77 -8.11
N ARG A 592 7.25 6.89 -9.12
CA ARG A 592 8.38 6.01 -9.43
C ARG A 592 9.03 6.37 -10.75
#